data_AF-A0A7S2QZE1-F1
#
_entry.id   AF-A0A7S2QZE1-F1
#
_cell.length_a   1.000
_cell.length_b   1.000
_cell.length_c   1.000
_cell.angle_alpha   90.00
_cell.angle_beta   90.00
_cell.angle_gamma   90.00
#
_symmetry.space_group_name_H-M   'P 1'
#
loop_
_entity.id
_entity.type
_entity.pdbx_description
1 polymer ?
#
loop_
_entity_poly.entity_id
_entity_poly.type
_entity_poly.pdbx_seq_one_letter_code
_entity_poly.pdbx_strand_id
1 'polypeptide(L)'
;DEAYLDLTLSANAALEEVGFEEVVARARRSHVAGASEAPAFVSKANLRAGSADGVVIAPATDGGVGGGGDAQEASVATMSEPSEPAAAPDPMAKFRPRLPDEASVAWWDREEHEWREEEKLLAAGAYICEGLRKRCVDELGYTLSAGIAPNKMLAKLTSGMNKPNSQTVLCPDHTENLLRDLPIDRIRGLGAKLGRELAEALDVKTIGELAVTPIRKLEHVVGEEKAQWVRKVSLGLDDDPVKAREMPKSIGTGKTFRGALALKSLEAVKYRLTELAAELNDRVEADEVEWDRTAKLLTLGLSSPDERGTSNGYCSRSCALRAGAAEKAQDALALVSKWASGRSNWSITGLSISASNFVSNEKDCGDVVEMFKNA
;
A
#
# COMPACT_ATOMS: atom_id res chain seq x y z
N ASP A 1 -0.60 -6.06 3.03
CA ASP A 1 0.37 -6.45 1.99
C ASP A 1 -0.13 -6.10 0.61
N GLU A 2 0.79 -5.89 -0.33
CA GLU A 2 0.52 -5.56 -1.73
C GLU A 2 1.30 -6.53 -2.60
N ALA A 3 0.69 -6.98 -3.70
CA ALA A 3 1.32 -7.84 -4.69
C ALA A 3 1.12 -7.21 -6.08
N TYR A 4 2.15 -7.33 -6.92
CA TYR A 4 2.11 -6.90 -8.31
C TYR A 4 2.20 -8.15 -9.18
N LEU A 5 1.39 -8.20 -10.23
CA LEU A 5 1.37 -9.30 -11.19
C LEU A 5 1.52 -8.71 -12.59
N ASP A 6 2.43 -9.26 -13.38
CA ASP A 6 2.40 -9.06 -14.83
C ASP A 6 1.43 -10.08 -15.39
N LEU A 7 0.28 -9.61 -15.87
CA LEU A 7 -0.79 -10.45 -16.38
C LEU A 7 -0.74 -10.57 -17.90
N THR A 8 0.24 -10.01 -18.59
CA THR A 8 0.23 -9.87 -20.05
C THR A 8 0.09 -11.22 -20.76
N LEU A 9 0.89 -12.22 -20.36
CA LEU A 9 0.82 -13.56 -20.95
C LEU A 9 -0.51 -14.25 -20.62
N SER A 10 -0.94 -14.20 -19.35
CA SER A 10 -2.22 -14.79 -18.93
C SER A 10 -3.44 -14.11 -19.55
N ALA A 11 -3.35 -12.80 -19.82
CA ALA A 11 -4.40 -12.03 -20.47
C ALA A 11 -4.58 -12.45 -21.93
N ASN A 12 -3.48 -12.61 -22.68
CA ASN A 12 -3.54 -13.16 -24.04
C ASN A 12 -4.15 -14.57 -24.05
N ALA A 13 -3.67 -15.46 -23.18
CA ALA A 13 -4.24 -16.81 -23.06
C ALA A 13 -5.73 -16.78 -22.73
N ALA A 14 -6.17 -15.91 -21.81
CA ALA A 14 -7.59 -15.76 -21.47
C ALA A 14 -8.43 -15.28 -22.67
N LEU A 15 -7.92 -14.35 -23.49
CA LEU A 15 -8.61 -13.90 -24.69
C LEU A 15 -8.76 -15.02 -25.73
N GLU A 16 -7.73 -15.86 -25.88
CA GLU A 16 -7.76 -17.00 -26.81
C GLU A 16 -8.66 -18.15 -26.34
N GLU A 17 -8.59 -18.50 -25.05
CA GLU A 17 -9.27 -19.67 -24.48
C GLU A 17 -10.74 -19.40 -24.12
N VAL A 18 -11.04 -18.21 -23.58
CA VAL A 18 -12.37 -17.85 -23.06
C VAL A 18 -13.19 -17.06 -24.08
N GLY A 19 -12.52 -16.28 -24.94
CA GLY A 19 -13.16 -15.37 -25.87
C GLY A 19 -13.46 -14.00 -25.26
N PHE A 20 -13.43 -12.96 -26.09
CA PHE A 20 -13.53 -11.57 -25.65
C PHE A 20 -14.88 -11.21 -25.02
N GLU A 21 -15.99 -11.72 -25.58
CA GLU A 21 -17.35 -11.46 -25.08
C GLU A 21 -17.54 -11.91 -23.62
N GLU A 22 -17.11 -13.14 -23.29
CA GLU A 22 -17.20 -13.68 -21.93
C GLU A 22 -16.23 -12.97 -20.96
N VAL A 23 -15.05 -12.59 -21.44
CA VAL A 23 -14.11 -11.75 -20.67
C VAL A 23 -14.78 -10.45 -20.24
N VAL A 24 -15.40 -9.72 -21.17
CA VAL A 24 -16.11 -8.47 -20.89
C VAL A 24 -17.32 -8.70 -19.98
N ALA A 25 -18.11 -9.75 -20.23
CA ALA A 25 -19.31 -10.06 -19.44
C ALA A 25 -19.02 -10.22 -17.94
N ARG A 26 -17.85 -10.76 -17.59
CA ARG A 26 -17.38 -10.88 -16.20
C ARG A 26 -16.65 -9.63 -15.71
N ALA A 27 -15.81 -9.04 -16.55
CA ALA A 27 -14.98 -7.89 -16.18
C ALA A 27 -15.78 -6.59 -15.99
N ARG A 28 -16.96 -6.45 -16.62
CA ARG A 28 -17.80 -5.22 -16.58
C ARG A 28 -18.29 -4.78 -15.19
N ARG A 29 -18.08 -5.60 -14.16
CA ARG A 29 -18.28 -5.20 -12.74
C ARG A 29 -17.17 -4.30 -12.21
N SER A 30 -16.13 -4.05 -13.01
CA SER A 30 -14.99 -3.23 -12.63
C SER A 30 -15.28 -1.75 -12.85
N HIS A 31 -14.70 -0.90 -12.01
CA HIS A 31 -14.68 0.54 -12.22
C HIS A 31 -13.65 0.91 -13.29
N VAL A 32 -13.83 2.04 -13.98
CA VAL A 32 -12.88 2.56 -14.96
C VAL A 32 -12.42 3.95 -14.53
N ALA A 33 -11.19 4.05 -14.04
CA ALA A 33 -10.62 5.31 -13.59
C ALA A 33 -10.39 6.27 -14.78
N GLY A 34 -10.74 7.54 -14.57
CA GLY A 34 -10.56 8.62 -15.55
C GLY A 34 -11.50 8.56 -16.76
N ALA A 35 -12.49 7.66 -16.75
CA ALA A 35 -13.54 7.60 -17.80
C ALA A 35 -14.53 8.77 -17.69
N SER A 36 -14.75 9.31 -16.49
CA SER A 36 -15.50 10.55 -16.29
C SER A 36 -14.55 11.74 -16.30
N GLU A 37 -15.01 12.87 -16.85
CA GLU A 37 -14.32 14.17 -16.72
C GLU A 37 -14.47 14.78 -15.31
N ALA A 38 -15.32 14.22 -14.45
CA ALA A 38 -15.45 14.67 -13.07
C ALA A 38 -14.18 14.33 -12.26
N PRO A 39 -13.77 15.20 -11.32
CA PRO A 39 -12.56 14.95 -10.53
C PRO A 39 -12.69 13.62 -9.75
N ALA A 40 -11.80 12.69 -10.07
CA ALA A 40 -11.85 11.31 -9.60
C ALA A 40 -11.52 11.13 -8.10
N PHE A 41 -11.19 12.21 -7.37
CA PHE A 41 -10.61 12.12 -6.03
C PHE A 41 -11.44 12.80 -4.94
N VAL A 42 -11.78 11.98 -3.95
CA VAL A 42 -12.26 12.40 -2.64
C VAL A 42 -11.09 12.31 -1.65
N SER A 43 -10.91 13.32 -0.79
CA SER A 43 -9.72 13.53 0.05
C SER A 43 -9.30 12.32 0.92
N LYS A 44 -8.02 12.29 1.37
CA LYS A 44 -7.47 11.27 2.30
C LYS A 44 -8.32 11.06 3.56
N ALA A 45 -9.07 12.06 4.02
CA ALA A 45 -9.97 11.96 5.17
C ALA A 45 -11.10 10.95 4.91
N ASN A 46 -11.64 10.91 3.69
CA ASN A 46 -12.78 10.06 3.34
C ASN A 46 -12.39 8.58 3.13
N LEU A 47 -11.11 8.28 2.88
CA LEU A 47 -10.59 6.91 2.83
C LEU A 47 -10.42 6.27 4.23
N ARG A 48 -10.22 7.06 5.28
CA ARG A 48 -10.30 6.59 6.67
C ARG A 48 -11.74 6.53 7.18
N ALA A 49 -12.62 7.38 6.64
CA ALA A 49 -14.04 7.46 7.00
C ALA A 49 -14.91 6.36 6.36
N GLY A 50 -14.34 5.38 5.67
CA GLY A 50 -15.06 4.19 5.14
C GLY A 50 -15.63 3.24 6.21
N SER A 51 -15.88 3.72 7.43
CA SER A 51 -16.54 2.98 8.50
C SER A 51 -17.60 3.78 9.27
N ALA A 52 -17.92 5.03 8.89
CA ALA A 52 -19.03 5.76 9.52
C ALA A 52 -19.58 6.85 8.58
N ASP A 53 -20.77 6.58 8.04
CA ASP A 53 -21.83 7.50 7.60
C ASP A 53 -21.49 8.54 6.52
N GLY A 54 -22.22 8.60 5.41
CA GLY A 54 -23.61 9.05 5.39
C GLY A 54 -23.62 10.48 4.83
N VAL A 55 -24.48 10.75 3.85
CA VAL A 55 -24.69 12.08 3.27
C VAL A 55 -24.91 13.09 4.39
N VAL A 56 -24.03 14.08 4.55
CA VAL A 56 -24.30 15.23 5.41
C VAL A 56 -25.01 16.29 4.57
N ILE A 57 -26.32 16.37 4.77
CA ILE A 57 -27.16 17.48 4.34
C ILE A 57 -26.79 18.72 5.18
N ALA A 58 -26.70 19.87 4.51
CA ALA A 58 -26.28 21.16 5.04
C ALA A 58 -27.06 21.63 6.30
N PRO A 59 -26.48 22.47 7.16
CA PRO A 59 -27.27 23.33 8.04
C PRO A 59 -27.74 24.57 7.27
N ALA A 60 -29.06 24.66 7.12
CA ALA A 60 -29.74 25.90 6.81
C ALA A 60 -29.65 26.87 7.99
N THR A 61 -29.68 28.15 7.65
CA THR A 61 -29.56 29.32 8.51
C THR A 61 -30.64 29.42 9.59
N ASP A 62 -30.24 30.00 10.72
CA ASP A 62 -31.05 30.47 11.85
C ASP A 62 -32.29 31.28 11.44
N GLY A 63 -33.40 31.07 12.16
CA GLY A 63 -34.57 31.94 12.09
C GLY A 63 -35.83 31.43 12.80
N GLY A 64 -36.07 31.91 14.02
CA GLY A 64 -37.39 32.43 14.43
C GLY A 64 -38.48 31.49 14.98
N VAL A 65 -38.60 31.47 16.31
CA VAL A 65 -39.80 31.70 17.16
C VAL A 65 -41.20 31.29 16.64
N GLY A 66 -41.94 30.50 17.43
CA GLY A 66 -43.42 30.47 17.40
C GLY A 66 -44.00 29.25 18.11
N GLY A 67 -44.79 29.44 19.17
CA GLY A 67 -45.34 28.38 20.02
C GLY A 67 -46.70 27.83 19.60
N GLY A 68 -47.19 26.84 20.35
CA GLY A 68 -48.63 26.59 20.54
C GLY A 68 -49.15 25.19 20.20
N GLY A 69 -49.53 24.42 21.23
CA GLY A 69 -50.89 23.88 21.40
C GLY A 69 -51.38 22.67 20.58
N ASP A 70 -51.62 21.58 21.33
CA ASP A 70 -52.79 20.68 21.29
C ASP A 70 -52.91 19.46 20.34
N ALA A 71 -53.55 18.45 20.97
CA ALA A 71 -54.42 17.39 20.44
C ALA A 71 -53.82 16.11 19.85
N GLN A 72 -53.71 15.14 20.77
CA GLN A 72 -54.08 13.73 20.67
C GLN A 72 -55.02 13.34 19.51
N GLU A 73 -54.65 12.32 18.73
CA GLU A 73 -55.61 11.35 18.21
C GLU A 73 -54.95 9.99 17.99
N ALA A 74 -55.49 8.98 18.67
CA ALA A 74 -55.09 7.59 18.57
C ALA A 74 -55.81 6.93 17.40
N SER A 75 -55.09 6.19 16.56
CA SER A 75 -55.72 5.27 15.60
C SER A 75 -55.02 3.90 15.58
N VAL A 76 -55.79 2.94 16.09
CA VAL A 76 -56.00 1.55 15.64
C VAL A 76 -54.77 0.75 15.23
N ALA A 77 -54.41 -0.20 16.11
CA ALA A 77 -53.50 -1.30 15.84
C ALA A 77 -54.07 -2.25 14.78
N THR A 78 -53.39 -2.32 13.64
CA THR A 78 -53.57 -3.39 12.65
C THR A 78 -52.58 -4.50 12.98
N MET A 79 -53.09 -5.69 13.34
CA MET A 79 -52.26 -6.89 13.47
C MET A 79 -51.79 -7.33 12.09
N SER A 80 -50.50 -7.20 11.81
CA SER A 80 -49.83 -7.76 10.64
C SER A 80 -48.92 -8.93 11.05
N GLU A 81 -48.87 -9.91 10.17
CA GLU A 81 -48.31 -11.27 10.21
C GLU A 81 -46.93 -11.47 10.89
N PRO A 82 -46.61 -12.70 11.33
CA PRO A 82 -45.31 -12.99 11.95
C PRO A 82 -44.18 -12.70 10.97
N SER A 83 -43.39 -11.67 11.29
CA SER A 83 -42.17 -11.29 10.60
C SER A 83 -41.21 -12.47 10.51
N GLU A 84 -40.69 -12.74 9.31
CA GLU A 84 -39.56 -13.64 9.08
C GLU A 84 -38.46 -13.41 10.13
N PRO A 85 -37.79 -14.47 10.63
CA PRO A 85 -36.72 -14.30 11.59
C PRO A 85 -35.67 -13.37 10.97
N ALA A 86 -35.42 -12.24 11.65
CA ALA A 86 -34.45 -11.24 11.21
C ALA A 86 -33.15 -11.95 10.83
N ALA A 87 -32.81 -11.89 9.54
CA ALA A 87 -31.61 -12.52 9.00
C ALA A 87 -30.42 -12.10 9.87
N ALA A 88 -29.61 -13.08 10.28
CA ALA A 88 -28.40 -12.81 11.05
C ALA A 88 -27.59 -11.72 10.34
N PRO A 89 -27.02 -10.74 11.08
CA PRO A 89 -26.33 -9.61 10.47
C PRO A 89 -25.21 -10.14 9.56
N ASP A 90 -25.31 -9.85 8.26
CA ASP A 90 -24.34 -10.25 7.26
C ASP A 90 -22.97 -9.64 7.63
N PRO A 91 -22.00 -10.45 8.10
CA PRO A 91 -20.70 -9.95 8.52
C PRO A 91 -19.93 -9.31 7.37
N MET A 92 -20.33 -9.59 6.12
CA MET A 92 -19.72 -9.10 4.90
C MET A 92 -20.43 -7.88 4.31
N ALA A 93 -21.50 -7.39 4.94
CA ALA A 93 -22.28 -6.24 4.46
C ALA A 93 -21.42 -4.99 4.24
N LYS A 94 -20.46 -4.74 5.14
CA LYS A 94 -19.51 -3.60 5.05
C LYS A 94 -18.43 -3.78 3.98
N PHE A 95 -18.30 -4.98 3.41
CA PHE A 95 -17.28 -5.34 2.42
C PHE A 95 -17.88 -5.67 1.05
N ARG A 96 -19.14 -5.30 0.82
CA ARG A 96 -19.77 -5.45 -0.49
C ARG A 96 -19.10 -4.52 -1.51
N PRO A 97 -18.85 -5.01 -2.75
CA PRO A 97 -18.31 -4.17 -3.82
C PRO A 97 -19.23 -2.99 -4.09
N ARG A 98 -18.65 -1.82 -4.36
CA ARG A 98 -19.40 -0.69 -4.93
C ARG A 98 -19.73 -0.97 -6.39
N LEU A 99 -20.95 -0.64 -6.81
CA LEU A 99 -21.36 -0.69 -8.22
C LEU A 99 -20.55 0.33 -9.04
N PRO A 100 -20.20 0.03 -10.31
CA PRO A 100 -19.54 0.98 -11.19
C PRO A 100 -20.40 2.23 -11.41
N ASP A 101 -19.75 3.37 -11.64
CA ASP A 101 -20.43 4.59 -12.07
C ASP A 101 -20.86 4.52 -13.56
N GLU A 102 -21.68 5.48 -13.99
CA GLU A 102 -22.22 5.52 -15.36
C GLU A 102 -21.13 5.56 -16.43
N ALA A 103 -20.03 6.30 -16.20
CA ALA A 103 -18.91 6.36 -17.12
C ALA A 103 -18.17 5.02 -17.23
N SER A 104 -18.03 4.30 -16.12
CA SER A 104 -17.47 2.95 -16.11
C SER A 104 -18.37 1.99 -16.89
N VAL A 105 -19.69 2.04 -16.67
CA VAL A 105 -20.66 1.21 -17.41
C VAL A 105 -20.59 1.49 -18.90
N ALA A 106 -20.61 2.76 -19.31
CA ALA A 106 -20.52 3.16 -20.71
C ALA A 106 -19.21 2.69 -21.38
N TRP A 107 -18.08 2.66 -20.66
CA TRP A 107 -16.82 2.15 -21.20
C TRP A 107 -16.85 0.63 -21.45
N TRP A 108 -17.57 -0.13 -20.61
CA TRP A 108 -17.72 -1.58 -20.77
C TRP A 108 -18.76 -1.97 -21.81
N ASP A 109 -19.81 -1.17 -22.01
CA ASP A 109 -20.94 -1.45 -22.91
C ASP A 109 -20.69 -1.01 -24.37
N ARG A 110 -19.41 -0.86 -24.77
CA ARG A 110 -19.00 -0.58 -26.14
C ARG A 110 -19.06 -1.82 -27.03
N GLU A 111 -19.34 -1.62 -28.31
CA GLU A 111 -19.31 -2.68 -29.31
C GLU A 111 -17.89 -3.19 -29.52
N GLU A 112 -17.70 -4.49 -29.79
CA GLU A 112 -16.37 -5.13 -29.84
C GLU A 112 -15.40 -4.43 -30.81
N HIS A 113 -15.90 -3.93 -31.94
CA HIS A 113 -15.08 -3.23 -32.95
C HIS A 113 -14.51 -1.89 -32.47
N GLU A 114 -15.02 -1.33 -31.37
CA GLU A 114 -14.54 -0.09 -30.76
C GLU A 114 -13.35 -0.33 -29.81
N TRP A 115 -13.05 -1.58 -29.46
CA TRP A 115 -11.99 -1.93 -28.52
C TRP A 115 -10.63 -2.07 -29.20
N ARG A 116 -9.64 -1.33 -28.71
CA ARG A 116 -8.24 -1.54 -29.08
C ARG A 116 -7.65 -2.75 -28.38
N GLU A 117 -6.61 -3.35 -28.97
CA GLU A 117 -5.93 -4.53 -28.42
C GLU A 117 -5.40 -4.30 -27.00
N GLU A 118 -4.88 -3.11 -26.70
CA GLU A 118 -4.43 -2.75 -25.34
C GLU A 118 -5.59 -2.70 -24.32
N GLU A 119 -6.78 -2.29 -24.75
CA GLU A 119 -7.98 -2.26 -23.91
C GLU A 119 -8.52 -3.67 -23.68
N LYS A 120 -8.45 -4.54 -24.71
CA LYS A 120 -8.79 -5.96 -24.58
C LYS A 120 -7.88 -6.66 -23.56
N LEU A 121 -6.59 -6.37 -23.57
CA LEU A 121 -5.65 -6.88 -22.58
C LEU A 121 -5.98 -6.40 -21.16
N LEU A 122 -6.37 -5.14 -20.99
CA LEU A 122 -6.83 -4.62 -19.70
C LEU A 122 -8.13 -5.29 -19.23
N ALA A 123 -9.08 -5.53 -20.14
CA ALA A 123 -10.31 -6.27 -19.86
C ALA A 123 -10.01 -7.71 -19.40
N ALA A 124 -9.11 -8.41 -20.10
CA ALA A 124 -8.66 -9.74 -19.71
C ALA A 124 -7.91 -9.73 -18.36
N GLY A 125 -7.07 -8.73 -18.09
CA GLY A 125 -6.46 -8.53 -16.79
C GLY A 125 -7.49 -8.35 -15.67
N ALA A 126 -8.56 -7.59 -15.94
CA ALA A 126 -9.68 -7.41 -15.01
C ALA A 126 -10.45 -8.72 -14.78
N TYR A 127 -10.71 -9.50 -15.82
CA TYR A 127 -11.28 -10.85 -15.72
C TYR A 127 -10.45 -11.75 -14.80
N ILE A 128 -9.13 -11.81 -15.00
CA ILE A 128 -8.22 -12.63 -14.18
C ILE A 128 -8.25 -12.15 -12.71
N CYS A 129 -8.17 -10.84 -12.49
CA CYS A 129 -8.22 -10.26 -11.15
C CYS A 129 -9.54 -10.59 -10.43
N GLU A 130 -10.67 -10.59 -11.14
CA GLU A 130 -11.97 -10.94 -10.58
C GLU A 130 -11.98 -12.40 -10.09
N GLY A 131 -11.47 -13.33 -10.90
CA GLY A 131 -11.31 -14.72 -10.53
C GLY A 131 -10.40 -14.93 -9.31
N LEU A 132 -9.25 -14.24 -9.26
CA LEU A 132 -8.33 -14.30 -8.12
C LEU A 132 -8.97 -13.76 -6.84
N ARG A 133 -9.69 -12.63 -6.94
CA ARG A 133 -10.39 -12.02 -5.81
C ARG A 133 -11.49 -12.95 -5.27
N LYS A 134 -12.25 -13.57 -6.17
CA LYS A 134 -13.27 -14.57 -5.80
C LYS A 134 -12.64 -15.77 -5.09
N ARG A 135 -11.59 -16.35 -5.65
CA ARG A 135 -10.87 -17.48 -5.03
C ARG A 135 -10.30 -17.13 -3.66
N CYS A 136 -9.77 -15.92 -3.47
CA CYS A 136 -9.27 -15.50 -2.15
C CYS A 136 -10.37 -15.46 -1.08
N VAL A 137 -11.58 -15.03 -1.44
CA VAL A 137 -12.73 -15.08 -0.54
C VAL A 137 -13.15 -16.53 -0.29
N ASP A 138 -13.28 -17.34 -1.34
CA ASP A 138 -13.76 -18.72 -1.25
C ASP A 138 -12.79 -19.63 -0.47
N GLU A 139 -11.48 -19.48 -0.68
CA GLU A 139 -10.44 -20.34 -0.08
C GLU A 139 -9.92 -19.82 1.27
N LEU A 140 -9.83 -18.51 1.46
CA LEU A 140 -9.16 -17.90 2.62
C LEU A 140 -10.07 -16.99 3.47
N GLY A 141 -11.28 -16.68 3.00
CA GLY A 141 -12.20 -15.77 3.69
C GLY A 141 -11.79 -14.30 3.68
N TYR A 142 -10.81 -13.90 2.84
CA TYR A 142 -10.32 -12.53 2.75
C TYR A 142 -10.77 -11.83 1.47
N THR A 143 -11.25 -10.59 1.60
CA THR A 143 -11.55 -9.75 0.43
C THR A 143 -10.31 -9.01 -0.06
N LEU A 144 -10.14 -8.93 -1.37
CA LEU A 144 -9.08 -8.15 -2.02
C LEU A 144 -9.67 -7.05 -2.90
N SER A 145 -8.91 -5.98 -3.10
CA SER A 145 -9.16 -4.98 -4.13
C SER A 145 -7.99 -4.92 -5.10
N ALA A 146 -8.27 -4.67 -6.38
CA ALA A 146 -7.26 -4.72 -7.43
C ALA A 146 -7.27 -3.45 -8.28
N GLY A 147 -6.09 -3.09 -8.80
CA GLY A 147 -5.95 -2.07 -9.83
C GLY A 147 -5.30 -2.70 -11.06
N ILE A 148 -5.87 -2.46 -12.22
CA ILE A 148 -5.40 -3.01 -13.50
C ILE A 148 -5.02 -1.82 -14.38
N ALA A 149 -3.76 -1.73 -14.75
CA ALA A 149 -3.22 -0.59 -15.50
C ALA A 149 -1.94 -0.99 -16.24
N PRO A 150 -1.44 -0.16 -17.17
CA PRO A 150 -0.24 -0.46 -17.97
C PRO A 150 1.07 -0.59 -17.18
N ASN A 151 1.12 -0.08 -15.94
CA ASN A 151 2.33 -0.15 -15.10
C ASN A 151 2.00 -0.21 -13.60
N LYS A 152 3.01 -0.54 -12.79
CA LYS A 152 2.87 -0.77 -11.34
C LYS A 152 2.40 0.46 -10.58
N MET A 153 2.96 1.63 -10.89
CA MET A 153 2.55 2.88 -10.26
C MET A 153 1.05 3.14 -10.45
N LEU A 154 0.56 3.05 -11.67
CA LEU A 154 -0.85 3.28 -11.99
C LEU A 154 -1.76 2.19 -11.41
N ALA A 155 -1.36 0.92 -11.49
CA ALA A 155 -2.09 -0.19 -10.89
C ALA A 155 -2.22 -0.01 -9.36
N LYS A 156 -1.14 0.47 -8.72
CA LYS A 156 -1.14 0.78 -7.30
C LYS A 156 -2.10 1.92 -6.97
N LEU A 157 -2.11 2.98 -7.77
CA LEU A 157 -3.01 4.12 -7.61
C LEU A 157 -4.48 3.67 -7.71
N THR A 158 -4.84 2.95 -8.76
CA THR A 158 -6.23 2.58 -9.06
C THR A 158 -6.79 1.51 -8.12
N SER A 159 -5.94 0.63 -7.58
CA SER A 159 -6.33 -0.37 -6.57
C SER A 159 -6.93 0.22 -5.29
N GLY A 160 -6.63 1.49 -5.01
CA GLY A 160 -7.10 2.20 -3.82
C GLY A 160 -8.41 2.96 -3.99
N MET A 161 -8.87 3.19 -5.22
CA MET A 161 -9.95 4.14 -5.51
C MET A 161 -11.32 3.64 -5.06
N ASN A 162 -11.63 2.37 -5.34
CA ASN A 162 -12.96 1.80 -5.15
C ASN A 162 -13.07 0.78 -4.01
N LYS A 163 -12.11 0.78 -3.07
CA LYS A 163 -12.16 -0.09 -1.87
C LYS A 163 -13.46 0.10 -1.07
N PRO A 164 -13.93 -0.92 -0.33
CA PRO A 164 -13.40 -2.29 -0.24
C PRO A 164 -13.89 -3.18 -1.38
N ASN A 165 -13.25 -4.36 -1.55
CA ASN A 165 -13.72 -5.46 -2.40
C ASN A 165 -14.16 -5.06 -3.82
N SER A 166 -13.50 -4.10 -4.46
CA SER A 166 -13.72 -3.77 -5.87
C SER A 166 -12.41 -3.76 -6.63
N GLN A 167 -12.49 -3.65 -7.95
CA GLN A 167 -11.34 -3.46 -8.80
C GLN A 167 -11.56 -2.30 -9.77
N THR A 168 -10.46 -1.67 -10.16
CA THR A 168 -10.47 -0.47 -11.00
C THR A 168 -9.49 -0.64 -12.15
N VAL A 169 -9.97 -0.52 -13.38
CA VAL A 169 -9.18 -0.50 -14.62
C VAL A 169 -8.78 0.94 -14.93
N LEU A 170 -7.58 1.16 -15.46
CA LEU A 170 -7.17 2.42 -16.05
C LEU A 170 -6.70 2.21 -17.48
N CYS A 171 -7.43 2.78 -18.43
CA CYS A 171 -7.05 2.87 -19.83
C CYS A 171 -5.94 3.93 -20.01
N PRO A 172 -4.94 3.72 -20.90
CA PRO A 172 -3.91 4.71 -21.20
C PRO A 172 -4.46 6.12 -21.47
N ASP A 173 -5.50 6.23 -22.30
CA ASP A 173 -6.10 7.50 -22.70
C ASP A 173 -6.75 8.26 -21.53
N HIS A 174 -7.15 7.54 -20.48
CA HIS A 174 -7.74 8.14 -19.28
C HIS A 174 -6.68 8.57 -18.26
N THR A 175 -5.40 8.28 -18.50
CA THR A 175 -4.32 8.56 -17.55
C THR A 175 -4.17 10.05 -17.29
N GLU A 176 -4.16 10.87 -18.33
CA GLU A 176 -4.04 12.33 -18.15
C GLU A 176 -5.22 12.90 -17.37
N ASN A 177 -6.45 12.50 -17.72
CA ASN A 177 -7.66 12.92 -17.01
C ASN A 177 -7.61 12.52 -15.53
N LEU A 178 -7.17 11.30 -15.23
CA LEU A 178 -7.01 10.84 -13.86
C LEU A 178 -5.96 11.66 -13.10
N LEU A 179 -4.80 11.92 -13.72
CA LEU A 179 -3.67 12.55 -13.04
C LEU A 179 -3.81 14.07 -12.90
N ARG A 180 -4.59 14.73 -13.75
CA ARG A 180 -4.74 16.19 -13.81
C ARG A 180 -4.96 16.82 -12.44
N ASP A 181 -5.95 16.32 -11.69
CA ASP A 181 -6.37 16.86 -10.40
C ASP A 181 -5.87 16.05 -9.20
N LEU A 182 -5.02 15.03 -9.44
CA LEU A 182 -4.52 14.16 -8.39
C LEU A 182 -3.53 14.92 -7.49
N PRO A 183 -3.71 14.98 -6.16
CA PRO A 183 -2.71 15.57 -5.29
C PRO A 183 -1.35 14.88 -5.39
N ILE A 184 -0.26 15.65 -5.34
CA ILE A 184 1.13 15.15 -5.54
C ILE A 184 1.46 13.98 -4.61
N ASP A 185 0.96 14.02 -3.37
CA ASP A 185 1.26 13.04 -2.33
C ASP A 185 0.58 11.66 -2.52
N ARG A 186 -0.16 11.48 -3.63
CA ARG A 186 -0.89 10.25 -3.97
C ARG A 186 -0.11 9.32 -4.90
N ILE A 187 0.88 9.84 -5.63
CA ILE A 187 1.78 9.01 -6.44
C ILE A 187 2.82 8.36 -5.53
N ARG A 188 3.05 7.06 -5.74
CA ARG A 188 4.07 6.29 -5.02
C ARG A 188 5.44 6.93 -5.26
N GLY A 189 6.18 7.20 -4.18
CA GLY A 189 7.46 7.91 -4.23
C GLY A 189 7.36 9.42 -4.01
N LEU A 190 6.18 10.02 -4.23
CA LEU A 190 5.91 11.44 -3.96
C LEU A 190 5.16 11.68 -2.64
N GLY A 191 4.61 10.65 -1.98
CA GLY A 191 3.86 10.80 -0.72
C GLY A 191 4.65 11.21 0.54
N ALA A 192 5.98 11.38 0.45
CA ALA A 192 6.86 11.62 1.59
C ALA A 192 7.53 13.00 1.52
N LYS A 193 8.79 13.10 1.95
CA LYS A 193 9.56 14.35 1.96
C LYS A 193 9.66 14.96 0.55
N LEU A 194 9.94 14.13 -0.46
CA LEU A 194 10.17 14.57 -1.83
C LEU A 194 8.97 15.33 -2.42
N GLY A 195 7.75 14.80 -2.32
CA GLY A 195 6.58 15.49 -2.86
C GLY A 195 6.23 16.77 -2.10
N ARG A 196 6.48 16.82 -0.77
CA ARG A 196 6.33 18.08 -0.02
C ARG A 196 7.33 19.14 -0.47
N GLU A 197 8.59 18.75 -0.62
CA GLU A 197 9.65 19.63 -1.10
C GLU A 197 9.36 20.18 -2.50
N LEU A 198 8.88 19.33 -3.42
CA LEU A 198 8.43 19.75 -4.75
C LEU A 198 7.23 20.71 -4.68
N ALA A 199 6.20 20.36 -3.90
CA ALA A 199 4.99 21.16 -3.76
C ALA A 199 5.29 22.56 -3.21
N GLU A 200 6.11 22.63 -2.15
CA GLU A 200 6.50 23.88 -1.49
C GLU A 200 7.43 24.74 -2.37
N ALA A 201 8.44 24.14 -3.01
CA ALA A 201 9.43 24.89 -3.79
C ALA A 201 8.89 25.40 -5.13
N LEU A 202 7.89 24.73 -5.70
CA LEU A 202 7.36 25.02 -7.04
C LEU A 202 5.96 25.65 -7.01
N ASP A 203 5.34 25.75 -5.82
CA ASP A 203 3.95 26.19 -5.61
C ASP A 203 2.94 25.40 -6.47
N VAL A 204 3.06 24.07 -6.41
CA VAL A 204 2.19 23.13 -7.14
C VAL A 204 1.50 22.18 -6.16
N LYS A 205 0.26 21.81 -6.47
CA LYS A 205 -0.61 20.97 -5.63
C LYS A 205 -0.97 19.66 -6.31
N THR A 206 -1.10 19.66 -7.63
CA THR A 206 -1.53 18.48 -8.40
C THR A 206 -0.43 17.88 -9.26
N ILE A 207 -0.62 16.62 -9.64
CA ILE A 207 0.25 15.92 -10.58
C ILE A 207 0.15 16.57 -11.97
N GLY A 208 -1.03 17.05 -12.39
CA GLY A 208 -1.18 17.79 -13.65
C GLY A 208 -0.31 19.06 -13.70
N GLU A 209 -0.30 19.86 -12.62
CA GLU A 209 0.56 21.04 -12.51
C GLU A 209 2.05 20.66 -12.52
N LEU A 210 2.42 19.57 -11.82
CA LEU A 210 3.78 19.05 -11.81
C LEU A 210 4.22 18.56 -13.20
N ALA A 211 3.30 17.95 -13.97
CA ALA A 211 3.53 17.44 -15.31
C ALA A 211 3.86 18.54 -16.33
N VAL A 212 3.28 19.74 -16.20
CA VAL A 212 3.54 20.89 -17.09
C VAL A 212 4.63 21.84 -16.59
N THR A 213 5.10 21.65 -15.34
CA THR A 213 6.18 22.48 -14.76
C THR A 213 7.46 22.36 -15.60
N PRO A 214 8.14 23.44 -16.00
CA PRO A 214 9.38 23.35 -16.79
C PRO A 214 10.45 22.47 -16.14
N ILE A 215 11.09 21.59 -16.93
CA ILE A 215 12.06 20.61 -16.41
C ILE A 215 13.19 21.26 -15.61
N ARG A 216 13.72 22.41 -16.06
CA ARG A 216 14.76 23.16 -15.34
C ARG A 216 14.38 23.56 -13.91
N LYS A 217 13.10 23.81 -13.64
CA LYS A 217 12.62 24.10 -12.28
C LYS A 217 12.65 22.84 -11.42
N LEU A 218 12.26 21.69 -11.98
CA LEU A 218 12.38 20.40 -11.29
C LEU A 218 13.85 20.09 -10.96
N GLU A 219 14.75 20.26 -11.93
CA GLU A 219 16.19 20.02 -11.77
C GLU A 219 16.80 20.88 -10.67
N HIS A 220 16.37 22.14 -10.56
CA HIS A 220 16.84 23.05 -9.50
C HIS A 220 16.46 22.57 -8.08
N VAL A 221 15.30 21.92 -7.93
CA VAL A 221 14.82 21.45 -6.62
C VAL A 221 15.42 20.09 -6.26
N VAL A 222 15.41 19.12 -7.19
CA VAL A 222 15.71 17.72 -6.86
C VAL A 222 16.96 17.14 -7.55
N GLY A 223 17.61 17.92 -8.43
CA GLY A 223 18.68 17.45 -9.30
C GLY A 223 18.17 16.79 -10.58
N GLU A 224 19.07 16.63 -11.55
CA GLU A 224 18.74 16.20 -12.92
C GLU A 224 18.08 14.82 -12.99
N GLU A 225 18.72 13.80 -12.43
CA GLU A 225 18.22 12.41 -12.47
C GLU A 225 16.80 12.30 -11.87
N LYS A 226 16.59 12.91 -10.69
CA LYS A 226 15.28 12.88 -10.02
C LYS A 226 14.24 13.70 -10.77
N ALA A 227 14.62 14.81 -11.39
CA ALA A 227 13.70 15.63 -12.17
C ALA A 227 13.14 14.87 -13.38
N GLN A 228 13.96 14.07 -14.05
CA GLN A 228 13.52 13.19 -15.14
C GLN A 228 12.54 12.13 -14.62
N TRP A 229 12.85 11.49 -13.49
CA TRP A 229 11.92 10.56 -12.86
C TRP A 229 10.61 11.23 -12.46
N VAL A 230 10.65 12.42 -11.85
CA VAL A 230 9.46 13.21 -11.47
C VAL A 230 8.61 13.54 -12.70
N ARG A 231 9.22 13.98 -13.80
CA ARG A 231 8.52 14.22 -15.07
C ARG A 231 7.80 12.96 -15.53
N LYS A 232 8.51 11.83 -15.57
CA LYS A 232 8.00 10.55 -16.05
C LYS A 232 6.78 10.10 -15.25
N VAL A 233 6.88 10.06 -13.91
CA VAL A 233 5.75 9.65 -13.05
C VAL A 233 4.58 10.62 -13.11
N SER A 234 4.84 11.92 -13.32
CA SER A 234 3.77 12.92 -13.46
C SER A 234 2.97 12.76 -14.76
N LEU A 235 3.56 12.13 -15.77
CA LEU A 235 2.90 11.75 -17.03
C LEU A 235 2.30 10.34 -16.98
N GLY A 236 2.28 9.68 -15.81
CA GLY A 236 1.76 8.32 -15.67
C GLY A 236 2.68 7.22 -16.17
N LEU A 237 3.94 7.53 -16.47
CA LEU A 237 4.92 6.58 -16.99
C LEU A 237 5.72 5.95 -15.85
N ASP A 238 5.90 4.64 -15.91
CA ASP A 238 6.72 3.84 -14.98
C ASP A 238 7.19 2.59 -15.72
N ASP A 239 8.50 2.35 -15.72
CA ASP A 239 9.17 1.21 -16.37
C ASP A 239 9.71 0.19 -15.38
N ASP A 240 9.42 0.34 -14.07
CA ASP A 240 9.82 -0.66 -13.09
C ASP A 240 9.10 -1.99 -13.36
N PRO A 241 9.82 -3.08 -13.69
CA PRO A 241 9.18 -4.33 -14.03
C PRO A 241 8.52 -4.97 -12.80
N VAL A 242 7.52 -5.82 -13.04
CA VAL A 242 7.05 -6.73 -12.01
C VAL A 242 8.11 -7.81 -11.83
N LYS A 243 8.81 -7.75 -10.69
CA LYS A 243 9.77 -8.78 -10.32
C LYS A 243 9.02 -9.90 -9.62
N ALA A 244 9.42 -11.14 -9.89
CA ALA A 244 9.00 -12.26 -9.07
C ALA A 244 9.27 -11.94 -7.59
N ARG A 245 8.39 -12.40 -6.71
CA ARG A 245 8.55 -12.14 -5.28
C ARG A 245 9.84 -12.79 -4.79
N GLU A 246 10.89 -11.98 -4.66
CA GLU A 246 12.16 -12.39 -4.07
C GLU A 246 11.96 -12.68 -2.58
N MET A 247 12.73 -13.64 -2.06
CA MET A 247 12.84 -13.87 -0.63
C MET A 247 13.20 -12.56 0.10
N PRO A 248 12.69 -12.32 1.32
CA PRO A 248 13.01 -11.10 2.06
C PRO A 248 14.54 -10.99 2.25
N LYS A 249 15.09 -9.82 1.95
CA LYS A 249 16.54 -9.54 2.07
C LYS A 249 16.98 -9.31 3.53
N SER A 250 16.02 -9.09 4.41
CA SER A 250 16.21 -8.96 5.84
C SER A 250 14.98 -9.43 6.60
N ILE A 251 15.21 -9.93 7.82
CA ILE A 251 14.17 -10.29 8.79
C ILE A 251 14.43 -9.43 10.01
N GLY A 252 13.41 -8.76 10.53
CA GLY A 252 13.61 -7.83 11.65
C GLY A 252 12.42 -7.80 12.61
N THR A 253 12.74 -7.49 13.86
CA THR A 253 11.80 -7.31 14.95
C THR A 253 12.03 -5.94 15.58
N GLY A 254 10.98 -5.32 16.10
CA GLY A 254 11.12 -4.00 16.69
C GLY A 254 9.89 -3.51 17.42
N LYS A 255 10.09 -2.51 18.28
CA LYS A 255 9.04 -1.93 19.10
C LYS A 255 9.24 -0.42 19.26
N THR A 256 8.14 0.31 19.22
CA THR A 256 8.09 1.75 19.54
C THR A 256 7.59 1.93 20.96
N PHE A 257 8.20 2.85 21.69
CA PHE A 257 7.93 3.20 23.08
C PHE A 257 7.51 4.67 23.15
N ARG A 258 6.20 4.93 23.36
CA ARG A 258 5.64 6.29 23.33
C ARG A 258 5.55 6.91 24.73
N GLY A 259 5.81 8.21 24.81
CA GLY A 259 5.63 9.00 26.03
C GLY A 259 6.42 8.43 27.22
N ALA A 260 5.72 8.17 28.32
CA ALA A 260 6.32 7.65 29.56
C ALA A 260 6.97 6.26 29.42
N LEU A 261 6.66 5.51 28.36
CA LEU A 261 7.20 4.16 28.12
C LEU A 261 8.61 4.17 27.50
N ALA A 262 9.14 5.33 27.12
CA ALA A 262 10.46 5.43 26.53
C ALA A 262 11.55 4.85 27.46
N LEU A 263 12.51 4.12 26.87
CA LEU A 263 13.53 3.41 27.63
C LEU A 263 14.66 4.37 28.00
N LYS A 264 14.95 4.48 29.30
CA LYS A 264 15.93 5.42 29.86
C LYS A 264 17.05 4.75 30.67
N SER A 265 17.07 3.41 30.69
CA SER A 265 18.10 2.63 31.38
C SER A 265 18.53 1.44 30.52
N LEU A 266 19.81 1.06 30.62
CA LEU A 266 20.34 -0.09 29.89
C LEU A 266 19.67 -1.40 30.31
N GLU A 267 19.21 -1.50 31.56
CA GLU A 267 18.46 -2.67 32.05
C GLU A 267 17.12 -2.83 31.32
N ALA A 268 16.36 -1.73 31.18
CA ALA A 268 15.10 -1.74 30.43
C ALA A 268 15.34 -2.08 28.95
N VAL A 269 16.44 -1.59 28.37
CA VAL A 269 16.83 -1.94 26.99
C VAL A 269 17.21 -3.42 26.87
N LYS A 270 18.01 -3.95 27.80
CA LYS A 270 18.40 -5.36 27.83
C LYS A 270 17.18 -6.29 27.87
N TYR A 271 16.21 -5.98 28.73
CA TYR A 271 14.96 -6.74 28.82
C TYR A 271 14.24 -6.77 27.45
N ARG A 272 14.07 -5.60 26.81
CA ARG A 272 13.40 -5.51 25.51
C ARG A 272 14.18 -6.17 24.37
N LEU A 273 15.50 -6.05 24.35
CA LEU A 273 16.33 -6.74 23.36
C LEU A 273 16.25 -8.25 23.49
N THR A 274 16.07 -8.78 24.70
CA THR A 274 15.90 -10.22 24.91
C THR A 274 14.61 -10.72 24.24
N GLU A 275 13.50 -10.02 24.43
CA GLU A 275 12.22 -10.34 23.77
C GLU A 275 12.33 -10.24 22.24
N LEU A 276 12.91 -9.15 21.73
CA LEU A 276 13.06 -8.93 20.29
C LEU A 276 14.01 -9.95 19.64
N ALA A 277 15.07 -10.35 20.34
CA ALA A 277 16.06 -11.32 19.85
C ALA A 277 15.51 -12.73 19.83
N ALA A 278 14.64 -13.11 20.77
CA ALA A 278 13.93 -14.38 20.73
C ALA A 278 13.05 -14.46 19.48
N GLU A 279 12.19 -13.46 19.25
CA GLU A 279 11.33 -13.42 18.06
C GLU A 279 12.16 -13.39 16.76
N LEU A 280 13.27 -12.63 16.73
CA LEU A 280 14.15 -12.60 15.57
C LEU A 280 14.79 -13.97 15.31
N ASN A 281 15.19 -14.67 16.37
CA ASN A 281 15.80 -15.98 16.28
C ASN A 281 14.83 -16.99 15.66
N ASP A 282 13.61 -17.10 16.19
CA ASP A 282 12.59 -18.03 15.70
C ASP A 282 12.30 -17.79 14.21
N ARG A 283 12.22 -16.52 13.79
CA ARG A 283 11.96 -16.16 12.40
C ARG A 283 13.15 -16.44 11.48
N VAL A 284 14.39 -16.30 11.96
CA VAL A 284 15.59 -16.63 11.19
C VAL A 284 15.76 -18.15 11.08
N GLU A 285 15.46 -18.92 12.13
CA GLU A 285 15.48 -20.38 12.07
C GLU A 285 14.41 -20.93 11.13
N ALA A 286 13.19 -20.37 11.15
CA ALA A 286 12.16 -20.72 10.18
C ALA A 286 12.59 -20.42 8.73
N ASP A 287 13.23 -19.27 8.50
CA ASP A 287 13.75 -18.89 7.17
C ASP A 287 14.90 -19.81 6.73
N GLU A 288 15.79 -20.22 7.64
CA GLU A 288 16.86 -21.17 7.36
C GLU A 288 16.31 -22.55 6.96
N VAL A 289 15.27 -23.03 7.65
CA VAL A 289 14.60 -24.31 7.32
C VAL A 289 13.86 -24.24 5.99
N GLU A 290 13.17 -23.12 5.72
CA GLU A 290 12.35 -22.96 4.51
C GLU A 290 13.19 -22.68 3.26
N TRP A 291 14.28 -21.94 3.40
CA TRP A 291 15.04 -21.38 2.27
C TRP A 291 16.52 -21.77 2.22
N ASP A 292 16.97 -22.66 3.12
CA ASP A 292 18.36 -23.15 3.23
C ASP A 292 19.43 -22.05 3.13
N ARG A 293 19.26 -21.00 3.95
CA ARG A 293 20.14 -19.83 3.93
C ARG A 293 20.38 -19.28 5.32
N THR A 294 21.56 -18.70 5.54
CA THR A 294 21.95 -18.14 6.83
C THR A 294 22.25 -16.64 6.74
N ALA A 295 21.63 -15.83 7.59
CA ALA A 295 21.97 -14.42 7.75
C ALA A 295 23.35 -14.22 8.42
N LYS A 296 24.14 -13.25 7.96
CA LYS A 296 25.49 -12.99 8.49
C LYS A 296 25.64 -11.64 9.22
N LEU A 297 24.66 -10.74 9.12
CA LEU A 297 24.73 -9.40 9.69
C LEU A 297 23.55 -9.13 10.64
N LEU A 298 23.86 -8.69 11.87
CA LEU A 298 22.90 -8.13 12.82
C LEU A 298 22.95 -6.60 12.75
N THR A 299 21.82 -5.96 12.50
CA THR A 299 21.68 -4.50 12.52
C THR A 299 20.73 -4.08 13.63
N LEU A 300 21.21 -3.23 14.53
CA LEU A 300 20.43 -2.50 15.51
C LEU A 300 19.97 -1.17 14.89
N GLY A 301 18.67 -0.89 14.95
CA GLY A 301 18.09 0.42 14.69
C GLY A 301 17.50 0.99 15.98
N LEU A 302 17.83 2.25 16.31
CA LEU A 302 17.27 2.92 17.48
C LEU A 302 16.83 4.36 17.14
N SER A 303 15.71 4.76 17.72
CA SER A 303 15.19 6.13 17.69
C SER A 303 15.31 6.73 19.07
N SER A 304 16.08 7.81 19.18
CA SER A 304 16.25 8.58 20.40
C SER A 304 16.14 10.06 20.04
N PRO A 305 15.16 10.79 20.60
CA PRO A 305 15.11 12.22 20.40
C PRO A 305 16.38 12.91 20.86
N ASP A 306 16.67 14.07 20.28
CA ASP A 306 17.68 14.96 20.84
C ASP A 306 17.27 15.49 22.22
N GLU A 307 18.20 16.12 22.94
CA GLU A 307 17.96 16.63 24.31
C GLU A 307 16.83 17.66 24.39
N ARG A 308 16.49 18.31 23.27
CA ARG A 308 15.39 19.28 23.18
C ARG A 308 14.08 18.65 22.72
N GLY A 309 14.08 17.36 22.38
CA GLY A 309 12.95 16.64 21.79
C GLY A 309 12.55 17.13 20.39
N THR A 310 13.43 17.85 19.68
CA THR A 310 13.10 18.53 18.42
C THR A 310 13.25 17.65 17.19
N SER A 311 14.03 16.58 17.27
CA SER A 311 14.19 15.57 16.22
C SER A 311 13.91 14.17 16.76
N ASN A 312 13.42 13.26 15.92
CA ASN A 312 13.19 11.86 16.29
C ASN A 312 14.49 11.01 16.35
N GLY A 313 15.63 11.60 15.97
CA GLY A 313 16.99 11.05 16.02
C GLY A 313 17.10 9.54 15.78
N TYR A 314 17.11 9.10 14.52
CA TYR A 314 17.35 7.71 14.17
C TYR A 314 18.84 7.43 13.98
N CYS A 315 19.35 6.32 14.51
CA CYS A 315 20.64 5.79 14.12
C CYS A 315 20.62 4.26 14.01
N SER A 316 21.53 3.74 13.19
CA SER A 316 21.75 2.31 13.05
C SER A 316 23.20 1.94 13.35
N ARG A 317 23.41 0.72 13.86
CA ARG A 317 24.71 0.11 14.12
C ARG A 317 24.62 -1.36 13.75
N SER A 318 25.72 -1.98 13.35
CA SER A 318 25.71 -3.39 12.94
C SER A 318 26.96 -4.13 13.43
N CYS A 319 26.83 -5.45 13.47
CA CYS A 319 27.89 -6.40 13.82
C CYS A 319 27.61 -7.75 13.15
N ALA A 320 28.57 -8.68 13.22
CA ALA A 320 28.36 -10.05 12.74
C ALA A 320 27.21 -10.73 13.52
N LEU A 321 26.34 -11.45 12.81
CA LEU A 321 25.24 -12.18 13.43
C LEU A 321 25.75 -13.51 13.99
N ARG A 322 25.58 -13.71 15.30
CA ARG A 322 25.81 -15.00 15.95
C ARG A 322 24.50 -15.80 16.08
N ALA A 323 24.62 -17.12 16.01
CA ALA A 323 23.51 -18.05 16.22
C ALA A 323 23.02 -17.97 17.68
N GLY A 324 21.74 -18.26 17.91
CA GLY A 324 21.10 -18.18 19.23
C GLY A 324 20.51 -16.82 19.57
N ALA A 325 19.40 -16.82 20.30
CA ALA A 325 18.70 -15.60 20.72
C ALA A 325 19.51 -14.80 21.76
N ALA A 326 20.19 -15.50 22.68
CA ALA A 326 20.95 -14.87 23.75
C ALA A 326 22.15 -14.08 23.21
N GLU A 327 22.87 -14.64 22.24
CA GLU A 327 24.01 -14.04 21.57
C GLU A 327 23.57 -12.79 20.80
N LYS A 328 22.46 -12.88 20.04
CA LYS A 328 21.86 -11.73 19.34
C LYS A 328 21.50 -10.60 20.31
N ALA A 329 20.89 -10.92 21.45
CA ALA A 329 20.54 -9.94 22.47
C ALA A 329 21.78 -9.28 23.09
N GLN A 330 22.82 -10.07 23.39
CA GLN A 330 24.09 -9.56 23.92
C GLN A 330 24.79 -8.63 22.94
N ASP A 331 24.86 -9.01 21.66
CA ASP A 331 25.51 -8.22 20.61
C ASP A 331 24.76 -6.90 20.38
N ALA A 332 23.43 -6.96 20.29
CA ALA A 332 22.60 -5.76 20.20
C ALA A 332 22.76 -4.84 21.44
N LEU A 333 22.85 -5.41 22.65
CA LEU A 333 23.07 -4.64 23.87
C LEU A 333 24.45 -3.98 23.90
N ALA A 334 25.49 -4.66 23.40
CA ALA A 334 26.82 -4.08 23.28
C ALA A 334 26.81 -2.86 22.33
N LEU A 335 26.07 -2.94 21.22
CA LEU A 335 25.88 -1.83 20.29
C LEU A 335 25.15 -0.65 20.94
N VAL A 336 24.06 -0.90 21.70
CA VAL A 336 23.37 0.17 22.47
C VAL A 336 24.30 0.76 23.53
N SER A 337 25.02 -0.07 24.28
CA SER A 337 25.89 0.38 25.37
C SER A 337 27.00 1.29 24.85
N LYS A 338 27.60 0.93 23.70
CA LYS A 338 28.58 1.78 23.01
C LYS A 338 27.95 3.09 22.54
N TRP A 339 26.72 3.07 22.05
CA TRP A 339 26.01 4.30 21.65
C TRP A 339 25.66 5.20 22.85
N ALA A 340 25.24 4.62 23.97
CA ALA A 340 24.87 5.31 25.20
C ALA A 340 26.09 5.85 25.96
N SER A 341 27.27 5.28 25.73
CA SER A 341 28.52 5.71 26.36
C SER A 341 28.78 7.20 26.13
N GLY A 342 28.98 7.95 27.21
CA GLY A 342 29.20 9.40 27.17
C GLY A 342 27.94 10.25 27.01
N ARG A 343 26.74 9.65 27.01
CA ARG A 343 25.46 10.36 26.99
C ARG A 343 24.82 10.31 28.38
N SER A 344 24.49 11.47 28.94
CA SER A 344 23.88 11.58 30.28
C SER A 344 22.36 11.48 30.27
N ASN A 345 21.70 12.02 29.24
CA ASN A 345 20.23 12.13 29.17
C ASN A 345 19.67 11.61 27.84
N TRP A 346 19.69 10.29 27.65
CA TRP A 346 19.10 9.65 26.47
C TRP A 346 17.76 8.99 26.78
N SER A 347 16.92 8.87 25.76
CA SER A 347 15.59 8.26 25.86
C SER A 347 15.25 7.56 24.56
N ILE A 348 15.23 6.23 24.56
CA ILE A 348 14.95 5.43 23.37
C ILE A 348 13.42 5.29 23.21
N THR A 349 12.91 5.78 22.09
CA THR A 349 11.49 5.73 21.70
C THR A 349 11.21 4.69 20.62
N GLY A 350 12.25 4.10 20.03
CA GLY A 350 12.13 3.00 19.09
C GLY A 350 13.37 2.13 19.13
N LEU A 351 13.17 0.82 19.12
CA LEU A 351 14.24 -0.17 19.13
C LEU A 351 13.90 -1.28 18.15
N SER A 352 14.85 -1.67 17.32
CA SER A 352 14.69 -2.74 16.33
C SER A 352 16.00 -3.46 16.12
N ILE A 353 15.93 -4.74 15.81
CA ILE A 353 17.05 -5.56 15.38
C ILE A 353 16.67 -6.30 14.10
N SER A 354 17.59 -6.42 13.16
CA SER A 354 17.37 -7.15 11.91
C SER A 354 18.55 -8.01 11.53
N ALA A 355 18.24 -9.21 11.05
CA ALA A 355 19.15 -10.12 10.39
C ALA A 355 19.12 -9.86 8.88
N SER A 356 20.29 -9.75 8.26
CA SER A 356 20.43 -9.53 6.81
C SER A 356 21.73 -10.13 6.28
N ASN A 357 22.03 -9.90 5.00
CA ASN A 357 23.18 -10.47 4.31
C ASN A 357 23.14 -12.00 4.35
N PHE A 358 22.05 -12.55 3.82
CA PHE A 358 21.83 -13.99 3.72
C PHE A 358 22.79 -14.60 2.69
N VAL A 359 23.33 -15.76 3.04
CA VAL A 359 24.18 -16.59 2.17
C VAL A 359 23.54 -17.97 2.08
N SER A 360 23.48 -18.55 0.89
CA SER A 360 22.99 -19.92 0.68
C SER A 360 23.84 -20.91 1.48
N ASN A 361 23.19 -21.90 2.08
CA ASN A 361 23.87 -23.00 2.77
C ASN A 361 24.19 -24.16 1.81
N GLU A 362 23.67 -24.14 0.58
CA GLU A 362 24.09 -25.07 -0.45
C GLU A 362 25.61 -24.95 -0.63
N LYS A 363 26.30 -26.09 -0.51
CA LYS A 363 27.70 -26.17 -0.95
C LYS A 363 27.69 -25.94 -2.45
N ASP A 364 28.23 -24.81 -2.89
CA ASP A 364 28.58 -24.56 -4.27
C ASP A 364 29.52 -25.68 -4.76
N CYS A 365 28.93 -26.75 -5.30
CA CYS A 365 29.61 -27.70 -6.16
C CYS A 365 29.26 -27.30 -7.59
N GLY A 366 29.63 -26.08 -7.98
CA GLY A 366 29.00 -25.51 -9.16
C GLY A 366 29.50 -24.16 -9.65
N ASP A 367 30.80 -23.86 -9.59
CA ASP A 367 31.36 -22.90 -10.55
C ASP A 367 32.73 -23.28 -11.14
N VAL A 368 32.84 -24.56 -11.50
CA VAL A 368 33.86 -25.02 -12.44
C VAL A 368 33.66 -24.36 -13.82
N VAL A 369 32.44 -23.89 -14.14
CA VAL A 369 32.14 -23.24 -15.43
C VAL A 369 32.70 -21.81 -15.49
N GLU A 370 32.69 -21.02 -14.41
CA GLU A 370 33.41 -19.74 -14.38
C GLU A 370 34.93 -19.91 -14.37
N MET A 371 35.47 -20.97 -13.76
CA MET A 371 36.92 -21.25 -13.80
C MET A 371 37.45 -21.52 -15.22
N PHE A 372 36.65 -22.10 -16.11
CA PHE A 372 37.05 -22.36 -17.51
C PHE A 372 36.64 -21.26 -18.50
N LYS A 373 35.91 -20.22 -18.07
CA LYS A 373 35.63 -19.04 -18.92
C LYS A 373 36.74 -18.00 -18.89
N ASN A 374 37.65 -18.08 -17.90
CA ASN A 374 38.79 -17.18 -17.74
C ASN A 374 40.16 -17.89 -17.95
N ALA A 375 40.17 -19.08 -18.58
CA ALA A 375 41.38 -19.85 -18.88
C ALA A 375 41.80 -19.73 -20.35
#